data_AF-A0A2J6X756-F1
#
_entry.id   AF-A0A2J6X756-F1
#
_cell.length_a   1.000
_cell.length_b   1.000
_cell.length_c   1.000
_cell.angle_alpha   90.00
_cell.angle_beta   90.00
_cell.angle_gamma   90.00
#
_symmetry.space_group_name_H-M   'P 1'
#
loop_
_entity.id
_entity.type
_entity.pdbx_description
1 polymer ?
#
loop_
_entity_poly.entity_id
_entity_poly.type
_entity_poly.pdbx_seq_one_letter_code
_entity_poly.pdbx_strand_id
1 'polypeptide(L)'
;MRKVLREEILTGNPIRIMFQLGLPIMITQIFFTFYNMADTFWLGHLPPTESGSAVAGLQVAFPIIWFLISFTLGFGFAGTAFVSQYTGANDQKNANRAASQVVAFLTLAG
;
A
#
# COMPACT_ATOMS: atom_id res chain seq x y z
N MET A 1 19.72 3.83 -3.48
CA MET A 1 18.89 5.02 -3.76
C MET A 1 19.44 6.21 -2.97
N ARG A 2 19.65 7.35 -3.63
CA ARG A 2 20.10 8.58 -2.96
C ARG A 2 18.99 9.07 -2.01
N LYS A 3 19.30 9.37 -0.76
CA LYS A 3 18.35 9.98 0.18
C LYS A 3 17.98 11.38 -0.34
N VAL A 4 16.71 11.63 -0.59
CA VAL A 4 16.22 12.97 -0.95
C VAL A 4 16.23 13.81 0.33
N LEU A 5 16.95 14.93 0.31
CA LEU A 5 17.07 15.81 1.48
C LEU A 5 15.82 16.69 1.62
N ARG A 6 15.47 17.09 2.84
CA ARG A 6 14.34 17.98 3.12
C ARG A 6 14.41 19.27 2.31
N GLU A 7 15.61 19.81 2.15
CA GLU A 7 15.87 21.03 1.38
C GLU A 7 15.53 20.86 -0.11
N GLU A 8 15.85 19.70 -0.69
CA GLU A 8 15.47 19.37 -2.07
C GLU A 8 13.95 19.34 -2.21
N ILE A 9 13.23 18.69 -1.29
CA ILE A 9 11.76 18.60 -1.32
C ILE A 9 11.09 19.98 -1.28
N LEU A 10 11.66 20.92 -0.53
CA LEU A 10 11.07 22.25 -0.32
C LEU A 10 11.43 23.27 -1.41
N THR A 11 12.60 23.14 -2.04
CA THR A 11 13.16 24.20 -2.91
C THR A 11 13.51 23.73 -4.33
N GLY A 12 13.57 22.41 -4.55
CA GLY A 12 13.95 21.82 -5.83
C GLY A 12 12.83 21.86 -6.87
N ASN A 13 13.16 21.41 -8.09
CA ASN A 13 12.17 21.28 -9.16
C ASN A 13 11.11 20.22 -8.78
N PRO A 14 9.82 20.58 -8.69
CA PRO A 14 8.78 19.69 -8.19
C PRO A 14 8.58 18.46 -9.09
N ILE A 15 8.64 18.63 -10.41
CA ILE A 15 8.45 17.53 -11.38
C ILE A 15 9.54 16.47 -11.19
N ARG A 16 10.80 16.90 -11.10
CA ARG A 16 11.93 15.98 -10.92
C ARG A 16 11.81 15.18 -9.62
N ILE A 17 11.39 15.83 -8.54
CA ILE A 17 11.28 15.20 -7.21
C ILE A 17 10.09 14.24 -7.17
N MET A 18 8.95 14.63 -7.75
CA MET A 18 7.80 13.74 -7.89
C MET A 18 8.16 12.48 -8.67
N PHE A 19 8.90 12.59 -9.77
CA PHE A 19 9.41 11.41 -10.48
C PHE A 19 10.39 10.60 -9.63
N GLN A 20 11.32 11.24 -8.92
CA GLN A 20 12.31 10.52 -8.12
C GLN A 20 11.70 9.76 -6.93
N LEU A 21 10.65 10.32 -6.31
CA LEU A 21 9.91 9.67 -5.22
C LEU A 21 8.85 8.68 -5.73
N GLY A 22 8.23 8.98 -6.86
CA GLY A 22 7.16 8.18 -7.45
C GLY A 22 7.64 6.97 -8.23
N LEU A 23 8.80 7.04 -8.87
CA LEU A 23 9.34 5.94 -9.70
C LEU A 23 9.42 4.60 -8.94
N PRO A 24 9.93 4.54 -7.70
CA PRO A 24 9.92 3.29 -6.93
C PRO A 24 8.51 2.75 -6.69
N ILE A 25 7.55 3.62 -6.37
CA ILE A 25 6.15 3.25 -6.13
C ILE A 25 5.50 2.71 -7.41
N MET A 26 5.75 3.38 -8.54
CA MET A 26 5.27 2.92 -9.85
C MET A 26 5.80 1.53 -10.20
N ILE A 27 7.10 1.29 -9.98
CA ILE A 27 7.72 -0.02 -10.20
C ILE A 27 7.05 -1.08 -9.32
N THR A 28 6.85 -0.80 -8.04
CA THR A 28 6.15 -1.72 -7.13
C THR A 28 4.73 -2.03 -7.61
N GLN A 29 3.99 -1.04 -8.10
CA GLN A 29 2.64 -1.25 -8.64
C GLN A 29 2.64 -2.09 -9.92
N ILE A 30 3.62 -1.89 -10.80
CA ILE A 30 3.78 -2.72 -12.00
C ILE A 30 4.01 -4.19 -11.60
N PHE A 31 4.90 -4.45 -10.64
CA PHE A 31 5.12 -5.81 -10.12
C PHE A 31 3.88 -6.40 -9.47
N PHE A 32 3.13 -5.61 -8.71
CA PHE A 32 1.87 -6.03 -8.12
C PHE A 32 0.86 -6.44 -9.20
N THR A 33 0.71 -5.67 -10.27
CA THR A 33 -0.16 -6.03 -11.39
C THR A 33 0.31 -7.31 -12.09
N PHE A 34 1.61 -7.47 -12.35
CA PHE A 34 2.15 -8.69 -12.95
C PHE A 34 1.90 -9.93 -12.09
N TYR A 35 2.02 -9.80 -10.76
CA TYR A 35 1.71 -10.89 -9.84
C TYR A 35 0.23 -11.32 -9.95
N ASN A 36 -0.70 -10.36 -9.92
CA ASN A 36 -2.14 -10.66 -10.07
C ASN A 36 -2.44 -11.32 -11.43
N MET A 37 -1.76 -10.89 -12.50
CA MET A 37 -1.90 -11.51 -13.82
C MET A 37 -1.34 -12.95 -13.85
N ALA A 38 -0.17 -13.19 -13.24
CA ALA A 38 0.44 -14.50 -13.19
C ALA A 38 -0.40 -15.50 -12.37
N ASP A 39 -0.97 -15.05 -11.25
CA ASP A 39 -1.87 -15.85 -10.41
C ASP A 39 -3.13 -16.26 -11.20
N THR A 40 -3.78 -15.29 -11.85
CA THR A 40 -4.95 -15.53 -12.72
C THR A 40 -4.60 -16.43 -13.91
N PHE A 41 -3.42 -16.25 -14.50
CA PHE A 41 -2.95 -17.06 -15.62
C PHE A 41 -2.77 -18.54 -15.24
N TRP A 42 -2.20 -18.81 -14.07
CA TRP A 42 -2.04 -20.19 -13.60
C TRP A 42 -3.37 -20.84 -13.22
N LEU A 43 -4.30 -20.07 -12.63
CA LEU A 43 -5.65 -20.56 -12.38
C LEU A 43 -6.42 -20.88 -13.66
N GLY A 44 -6.20 -20.12 -14.73
CA GLY A 44 -6.76 -20.41 -16.05
C GLY A 44 -6.21 -21.67 -16.72
N HIS A 45 -5.02 -22.14 -16.33
CA HIS A 45 -4.40 -23.37 -16.82
C HIS A 45 -4.85 -24.64 -16.07
N LEU A 46 -5.70 -24.51 -15.05
CA LEU A 46 -6.30 -25.67 -14.40
C LEU A 46 -7.18 -26.48 -15.39
N PRO A 47 -7.40 -27.79 -15.14
CA PRO A 47 -8.28 -28.59 -15.97
C PRO A 47 -9.64 -27.90 -16.19
N PRO A 48 -10.27 -27.97 -17.38
CA PRO A 48 -11.53 -27.28 -17.68
C PRO A 48 -12.68 -27.58 -16.72
N THR A 49 -12.62 -28.73 -16.04
CA THR A 49 -13.57 -29.16 -15.00
C THR A 49 -13.43 -28.39 -13.69
N GLU A 50 -12.28 -27.76 -13.43
CA GLU A 50 -11.94 -27.08 -12.17
C GLU A 50 -11.59 -25.59 -12.36
N SER A 51 -11.13 -25.17 -13.55
CA SER A 51 -10.76 -23.78 -13.81
C SER A 51 -11.95 -22.82 -13.74
N GLY A 52 -13.12 -23.22 -14.23
CA GLY A 52 -14.33 -22.41 -14.18
C GLY A 52 -14.82 -22.15 -12.75
N SER A 53 -14.82 -23.18 -11.89
CA SER A 53 -15.24 -23.07 -10.49
C SER A 53 -14.19 -22.34 -9.64
N ALA A 54 -12.90 -22.55 -9.90
CA ALA A 54 -11.81 -21.85 -9.23
C ALA A 54 -11.85 -20.33 -9.52
N VAL A 55 -11.98 -19.93 -10.78
CA VAL A 55 -12.06 -18.50 -11.17
C VAL A 55 -13.35 -17.86 -10.65
N ALA A 56 -14.49 -18.57 -10.69
CA ALA A 56 -15.74 -18.06 -10.14
C ALA A 56 -15.68 -17.88 -8.60
N GLY A 57 -15.10 -18.85 -7.89
CA GLY A 57 -14.87 -18.75 -6.45
C GLY A 57 -13.99 -17.56 -6.08
N LEU A 58 -12.95 -17.29 -6.88
CA LEU A 58 -12.08 -16.13 -6.73
C LEU A 58 -12.87 -14.82 -6.82
N GLN A 59 -13.73 -14.67 -7.84
CA GLN A 59 -14.53 -13.45 -8.02
C GLN A 59 -15.50 -13.20 -6.86
N VAL A 60 -15.99 -14.25 -6.20
CA VAL A 60 -16.85 -14.12 -5.01
C VAL A 60 -16.04 -13.78 -3.76
N ALA A 61 -14.83 -14.35 -3.60
CA ALA A 61 -13.98 -14.12 -2.44
C ALA A 61 -13.28 -12.75 -2.48
N PHE A 62 -12.90 -12.26 -3.67
CA PHE A 62 -12.12 -11.04 -3.85
C PHE A 62 -12.73 -9.81 -3.16
N PRO A 63 -14.04 -9.50 -3.27
CA PRO A 63 -14.64 -8.37 -2.58
C PRO A 63 -14.48 -8.42 -1.05
N ILE A 64 -14.59 -9.62 -0.45
CA ILE A 64 -14.43 -9.80 1.00
C ILE A 64 -12.97 -9.59 1.40
N ILE A 65 -12.04 -10.17 0.64
CA ILE A 65 -10.59 -9.99 0.87
C ILE A 65 -10.21 -8.51 0.72
N TRP A 66 -10.68 -7.86 -0.35
CA TRP A 66 -10.44 -6.43 -0.58
C TRP A 66 -11.06 -5.55 0.49
N PHE A 67 -12.22 -5.91 1.03
CA PHE A 67 -12.82 -5.20 2.16
C PHE A 67 -11.90 -5.24 3.39
N LEU A 68 -11.40 -6.42 3.75
CA LEU A 68 -10.48 -6.57 4.89
C LEU A 68 -9.16 -5.82 4.66
N ILE A 69 -8.57 -5.94 3.47
CA ILE A 69 -7.36 -5.21 3.10
C ILE A 69 -7.59 -3.70 3.16
N SER A 70 -8.68 -3.21 2.57
CA SER A 70 -9.00 -1.77 2.53
C SER A 70 -9.29 -1.22 3.91
N PHE A 71 -9.92 -2.00 4.78
CA PHE A 71 -10.15 -1.64 6.18
C PHE A 71 -8.82 -1.39 6.88
N THR A 72 -7.90 -2.36 6.85
CA THR A 72 -6.58 -2.24 7.48
C THR A 72 -5.73 -1.12 6.86
N LEU A 73 -5.69 -1.03 5.52
CA LEU A 73 -4.96 0.05 4.81
C LEU A 73 -5.53 1.43 5.13
N GLY A 74 -6.85 1.57 5.28
CA GLY A 74 -7.51 2.84 5.60
C GLY A 74 -7.01 3.44 6.91
N PHE A 75 -6.91 2.62 7.96
CA PHE A 75 -6.34 3.05 9.24
C PHE A 75 -4.83 3.31 9.15
N GLY A 76 -4.09 2.53 8.35
CA GLY A 76 -2.67 2.79 8.07
C GLY A 76 -2.43 4.15 7.41
N PHE A 77 -3.28 4.54 6.45
CA PHE A 77 -3.22 5.85 5.80
C PHE A 77 -3.59 6.98 6.76
N ALA A 78 -4.65 6.84 7.55
CA ALA A 78 -5.00 7.80 8.59
C ALA A 78 -3.85 7.99 9.60
N GLY A 79 -3.22 6.89 9.99
CA GLY A 79 -2.05 6.90 10.86
C GLY A 79 -0.86 7.64 10.28
N THR A 80 -0.51 7.35 9.02
CA THR A 80 0.58 8.03 8.32
C THR A 80 0.32 9.53 8.19
N ALA A 81 -0.94 9.92 7.93
CA ALA A 81 -1.34 11.32 7.88
C ALA A 81 -1.16 12.02 9.24
N PHE A 82 -1.64 11.41 10.33
CA PHE A 82 -1.45 11.97 11.69
C PHE A 82 0.01 12.08 12.09
N VAL A 83 0.81 11.04 11.85
CA VAL A 83 2.26 11.06 12.14
C VAL A 83 2.94 12.18 11.34
N SER A 84 2.59 12.34 10.06
CA SER A 84 3.15 13.40 9.21
C SER A 84 2.77 14.80 9.71
N GLN A 85 1.51 14.99 10.11
CA GLN A 85 1.03 16.27 10.64
C GLN A 85 1.68 16.62 11.98
N TYR A 86 1.73 15.69 12.94
CA TYR A 86 2.39 15.92 14.23
C TYR A 86 3.89 16.15 14.10
N THR A 87 4.54 15.39 13.21
CA THR A 87 5.96 15.60 12.89
C THR A 87 6.19 16.98 12.27
N GLY A 88 5.31 17.41 11.35
CA GLY A 88 5.34 18.75 10.77
C GLY A 88 5.09 19.87 11.78
N ALA A 89 4.26 19.61 12.79
CA ALA A 89 3.96 20.52 13.90
C ALA A 89 5.00 20.50 15.04
N ASN A 90 6.08 19.71 14.90
CA ASN A 90 7.12 19.53 15.91
C ASN A 90 6.61 18.93 17.25
N ASP A 91 5.48 18.19 17.20
CA ASP A 91 4.87 17.51 18.34
C ASP A 91 5.26 16.03 18.37
N GLN A 92 6.49 15.76 18.83
CA GLN A 92 7.05 14.41 18.84
C GLN A 92 6.28 13.45 19.76
N LYS A 93 5.64 13.97 20.82
CA LYS A 93 4.90 13.16 21.79
C LYS A 93 3.66 12.56 21.12
N ASN A 94 2.88 13.38 20.42
CA ASN A 94 1.70 12.89 19.72
C ASN A 94 2.05 12.11 18.44
N ALA A 95 3.15 12.46 17.75
CA ALA A 95 3.67 11.65 16.63
C ALA A 95 3.97 10.20 17.07
N ASN A 96 4.69 10.04 18.20
CA ASN A 96 5.00 8.71 18.74
C ASN A 96 3.74 7.96 19.20
N ARG A 97 2.77 8.65 19.82
CA ARG A 97 1.51 8.00 20.22
C ARG A 97 0.70 7.53 19.03
N ALA A 98 0.56 8.37 18.00
CA ALA A 98 -0.13 8.01 16.76
C ALA A 98 0.56 6.83 16.06
N ALA A 99 1.89 6.86 15.93
CA ALA A 99 2.66 5.77 15.35
C ALA A 99 2.44 4.45 16.10
N SER A 100 2.55 4.45 17.43
CA SER A 100 2.33 3.26 18.26
C SER A 100 0.92 2.71 18.16
N GLN A 101 -0.10 3.58 18.16
CA GLN A 101 -1.51 3.16 18.03
C GLN A 101 -1.78 2.53 16.67
N VAL A 102 -1.24 3.11 15.60
CA VAL A 102 -1.42 2.61 14.24
C VAL A 102 -0.71 1.28 14.07
N VAL A 103 0.53 1.16 14.54
CA VAL A 103 1.27 -0.11 14.50
C VAL A 103 0.54 -1.18 15.30
N ALA A 104 0.09 -0.88 16.54
CA ALA A 104 -0.66 -1.83 17.37
C ALA A 104 -1.96 -2.28 16.69
N PHE A 105 -2.72 -1.34 16.10
CA PHE A 105 -3.93 -1.66 15.36
C PHE A 105 -3.63 -2.56 14.15
N LEU A 106 -2.63 -2.21 13.33
CA LEU A 106 -2.27 -2.98 12.15
C LEU A 106 -1.80 -4.40 12.50
N THR A 107 -1.08 -4.58 13.62
CA THR A 107 -0.65 -5.91 14.09
C THR A 107 -1.77 -6.76 14.69
N LEU A 108 -2.86 -6.15 15.14
CA LEU A 108 -4.02 -6.87 15.69
C LEU A 108 -5.09 -7.15 14.63
N ALA A 109 -5.20 -6.28 13.63
CA ALA A 109 -6.19 -6.37 12.56
C ALA A 109 -5.72 -7.17 11.34
N GLY A 110 -4.39 -7.33 11.16
CA GLY A 110 -3.79 -8.20 10.15
C GLY A 110 -3.43 -9.56 10.71
#